data_AF-B4HCG6-F1
#
_entry.id   AF-B4HCG6-F1
#
_cell.length_a   1.000
_cell.length_b   1.000
_cell.length_c   1.000
_cell.angle_alpha   90.00
_cell.angle_beta   90.00
_cell.angle_gamma   90.00
#
_symmetry.space_group_name_H-M   'P 1'
#
loop_
_entity.id
_entity.type
_entity.pdbx_description
1 polymer ?
#
loop_
_entity_poly.entity_id
_entity_poly.type
_entity_poly.pdbx_seq_one_letter_code
_entity_poly.pdbx_strand_id
1 'polypeptide(L)' 'MDNLIPIVNKLQDAFTSLGVHMQLDLPQIAVVGGQSAGKSSVLENFVGKYKIDLVTDQSIL' A
#
# COMPACT_ATOMS: atom_id res chain seq x y z
N MET A 1 -16.89 9.22 9.81
CA MET A 1 -15.96 8.46 8.93
C MET A 1 -14.52 8.61 9.39
N ASP A 2 -14.14 9.72 10.05
CA ASP A 2 -12.75 10.05 10.41
C ASP A 2 -12.05 9.06 11.35
N ASN A 3 -12.83 8.30 12.14
CA ASN A 3 -12.28 7.32 13.08
C ASN A 3 -12.21 5.89 12.53
N LEU A 4 -12.83 5.61 11.39
CA LEU A 4 -12.90 4.24 10.86
C LEU A 4 -11.51 3.75 10.44
N ILE A 5 -10.76 4.57 9.70
CA ILE A 5 -9.41 4.24 9.23
C ILE A 5 -8.46 3.99 10.41
N PRO A 6 -8.35 4.89 11.42
CA PRO A 6 -7.53 4.62 12.60
C PRO A 6 -7.87 3.33 13.36
N ILE A 7 -9.17 3.01 13.50
CA ILE A 7 -9.62 1.81 14.21
C ILE A 7 -9.25 0.54 13.42
N VAL A 8 -9.54 0.55 12.11
CA VAL A 8 -9.25 -0.57 11.22
C VAL A 8 -7.74 -0.84 11.14
N ASN A 9 -6.90 0.20 11.10
CA ASN A 9 -5.45 0.03 11.12
C ASN A 9 -4.95 -0.62 12.41
N LYS A 10 -5.41 -0.15 13.58
CA LYS A 10 -5.06 -0.75 14.88
C LYS A 10 -5.48 -2.22 14.98
N LEU A 11 -6.62 -2.56 14.40
CA LEU A 11 -7.12 -3.92 14.37
C LEU A 11 -6.23 -4.81 13.47
N GLN A 12 -5.84 -4.34 12.29
CA GLN A 12 -4.92 -5.06 11.41
C GLN A 12 -3.55 -5.27 12.07
N ASP A 13 -3.01 -4.26 12.74
CA ASP A 13 -1.72 -4.35 13.45
C ASP A 13 -1.78 -5.43 14.55
N ALA A 14 -2.88 -5.46 15.32
CA ALA A 14 -3.08 -6.45 16.37
C ALA A 14 -3.11 -7.89 15.81
N PHE A 15 -3.83 -8.13 14.72
CA PHE A 15 -3.92 -9.46 14.12
C PHE A 15 -2.63 -9.90 13.44
N THR A 16 -1.94 -8.97 12.79
CA THR A 16 -0.60 -9.20 12.21
C THR A 16 0.39 -9.59 13.30
N SER A 17 0.36 -8.92 14.47
CA SER A 17 1.23 -9.26 15.61
C SER A 17 0.97 -10.65 16.20
N LEU A 18 -0.25 -11.16 16.04
CA LEU A 18 -0.66 -12.49 16.49
C LEU A 18 -0.41 -13.58 15.43
N GLY A 19 0.11 -13.21 14.25
CA GLY A 19 0.29 -14.13 13.12
C GLY A 19 -1.04 -14.62 12.53
N VAL A 20 -2.15 -13.97 12.87
CA VAL A 20 -3.49 -14.32 12.38
C VAL A 20 -3.79 -13.48 11.17
N HIS A 21 -4.06 -14.14 10.04
CA HIS A 21 -4.43 -13.44 8.81
C HIS A 21 -5.88 -12.94 8.90
N MET A 22 -6.06 -11.64 9.11
CA MET A 22 -7.37 -11.00 8.98
C MET A 22 -7.63 -10.65 7.51
N GLN A 23 -8.66 -11.25 6.89
CA GLN A 23 -9.17 -10.77 5.61
C GLN A 23 -10.17 -9.64 5.86
N LEU A 24 -9.72 -8.41 5.68
CA LEU A 24 -10.59 -7.25 5.50
C LEU A 24 -10.63 -6.91 4.01
N ASP A 25 -11.83 -6.96 3.43
CA ASP A 25 -12.05 -6.57 2.04
C ASP A 25 -12.11 -5.04 1.92
N LEU A 26 -10.96 -4.40 2.10
CA LEU A 26 -10.79 -2.97 1.85
C LEU A 26 -10.63 -2.71 0.34
N PRO A 27 -11.17 -1.60 -0.19
CA PRO A 27 -10.92 -1.21 -1.56
C PRO A 27 -9.42 -1.06 -1.83
N GLN A 28 -8.90 -1.78 -2.82
CA GLN A 28 -7.50 -1.73 -3.21
C GLN A 28 -7.32 -0.89 -4.47
N ILE A 29 -6.20 -0.16 -4.54
CA ILE A 29 -5.79 0.59 -5.73
C ILE A 29 -4.50 -0.04 -6.24
N ALA A 30 -4.51 -0.47 -7.50
CA ALA A 30 -3.34 -1.00 -8.19
C ALA A 30 -2.97 -0.08 -9.36
N VAL A 31 -1.67 0.09 -9.61
CA VAL A 31 -1.15 0.88 -10.73
C VAL A 31 -0.34 -0.03 -11.64
N VAL A 32 -0.75 -0.12 -12.90
CA VAL A 32 -0.10 -0.97 -13.92
C VAL A 32 0.46 -0.07 -15.02
N GLY A 33 1.70 -0.32 -15.45
CA GLY A 33 2.36 0.45 -16.50
C GLY A 33 3.82 0.06 -16.68
N GLY A 34 4.41 0.45 -17.81
CA GLY A 34 5.79 0.13 -18.18
C GLY A 34 6.84 0.59 -17.16
N GLN A 35 8.08 0.13 -17.33
CA GLN A 35 9.22 0.62 -16.55
C GLN A 35 9.28 2.15 -16.64
N SER A 36 9.53 2.83 -15.51
CA SER A 36 9.66 4.29 -15.46
C SER A 36 8.40 5.12 -15.83
N ALA A 37 7.22 4.50 -15.99
CA ALA A 37 5.96 5.21 -16.26
C ALA A 37 5.42 6.07 -15.08
N GLY A 38 6.23 6.33 -14.05
CA GLY A 38 5.83 7.16 -12.91
C GLY A 38 4.87 6.49 -11.91
N LYS A 39 4.83 5.14 -11.85
CA LYS A 39 3.91 4.39 -10.97
C LYS A 39 3.98 4.80 -9.50
N SER A 40 5.19 4.93 -8.94
CA SER A 40 5.38 5.44 -7.57
C SER A 40 4.85 6.86 -7.45
N SER A 41 5.21 7.75 -8.36
CA SER A 41 4.80 9.16 -8.29
C SER A 41 3.29 9.35 -8.36
N VAL A 42 2.56 8.48 -9.08
CA VAL A 42 1.10 8.48 -9.08
C VAL A 42 0.55 8.10 -7.71
N LEU A 43 1.07 7.02 -7.10
CA LEU A 43 0.64 6.59 -5.77
C LEU A 43 1.04 7.59 -4.67
N GLU A 44 2.23 8.20 -4.78
CA GLU A 44 2.74 9.22 -3.87
C GLU A 44 1.87 10.48 -3.91
N ASN A 45 1.50 10.94 -5.11
CA ASN A 45 0.57 12.07 -5.26
C ASN A 45 -0.83 11.75 -4.74
N PHE A 46 -1.26 10.50 -4.83
CA PHE A 46 -2.58 10.06 -4.34
C PHE A 46 -2.62 9.98 -2.80
N VAL A 47 -1.58 9.44 -2.18
CA VAL A 47 -1.50 9.23 -0.71
C VAL A 47 -0.96 10.47 0.02
N GLY A 48 -0.16 11.31 -0.65
CA GLY A 48 0.25 12.65 -0.22
C GLY A 48 1.31 12.75 0.89
N LYS A 49 1.69 11.65 1.56
CA LYS A 49 2.62 11.69 2.72
C LYS A 49 3.68 10.57 2.82
N TYR A 50 3.67 9.59 1.92
CA TYR A 50 4.60 8.46 2.00
C TYR A 50 5.34 8.30 0.68
N LYS A 51 6.67 8.20 0.75
CA LYS A 51 7.51 7.82 -0.38
C LYS A 51 7.36 6.32 -0.60
N ILE A 52 7.06 5.93 -1.83
CA ILE A 52 6.88 4.52 -2.21
C ILE A 52 8.14 4.09 -2.95
N ASP A 53 9.07 3.51 -2.21
CA ASP A 53 10.27 2.90 -2.76
C ASP A 53 9.88 1.63 -3.50
N LEU A 54 9.89 1.68 -4.84
CA LEU A 54 9.80 0.48 -5.66
C LEU A 54 11.17 -0.20 -5.68
N VAL A 55 11.19 -1.51 -5.41
CA VAL A 55 12.33 -2.35 -5.79
C VAL A 55 12.39 -2.38 -7.31
N THR A 56 13.29 -1.60 -7.90
CA THR A 56 13.62 -1.75 -9.32
C THR A 56 14.52 -2.97 -9.42
N ASP A 57 13.94 -4.12 -9.75
CA ASP A 57 14.73 -5.25 -10.20
C ASP A 57 15.38 -4.88 -11.54
N GLN A 58 16.68 -4.59 -11.53
CA GLN A 58 17.48 -4.29 -12.72
C GLN A 58 17.98 -5.58 -13.40
N SER A 59 17.54 -6.77 -12.96
CA SER A 59 18.07 -8.05 -13.45
C SER A 59 17.44 -8.55 -14.77
N ILE A 60 16.68 -7.70 -15.46
CA ILE A 60 16.22 -7.94 -16.84
C ILE A 60 16.97 -7.00 -17.80
N LEU A 61 18.29 -7.19 -17.87
CA LEU A 61 19.16 -6.78 -18.97
C LEU A 61 20.32 -7.77 -19.08
#